data_AF-A0A8K0NUZ7-F1
#
_entry.id   AF-A0A8K0NUZ7-F1
#
_cell.length_a   1.000
_cell.length_b   1.000
_cell.length_c   1.000
_cell.angle_alpha   90.00
_cell.angle_beta   90.00
_cell.angle_gamma   90.00
#
_symmetry.space_group_name_H-M   'P 1'
#
loop_
_entity.id
_entity.type
_entity.pdbx_description
1 polymer ?
#
loop_
_entity_poly.entity_id
_entity_poly.type
_entity_poly.pdbx_seq_one_letter_code
_entity_poly.pdbx_strand_id
1 'polypeptide(L)'
;MLDGMVSDVIEGTAIGWAQDKVDIYSASWGPKDDGKTVEGPGRLALAALLNGITNGRNGKGVIFVWASGNGGSRGDDCSCDGYAASPYTLSVGSASQRGQFPWYGEKCPSTLAATYSSGEYTDQMIATTDLHGRCTVEHTGTSAAAPLAAGIIALVLEANPSLTWRDVQHLVVWTSQPSSLVDNSGWKINGAGFLINPSFGFGLMDAEALVTAAENWTNVPPQHLCTVQASGRDNITISPTSPVVKKFYTTGCNYLLKDFLNNDVENIDILEEGDEVNYLEHIELEASIRYSIRGALQIYLTSPHGTTVQLLKIRPADKSDRGFQRWRFMSVLTWGEKPAGRWELRIEDPVSI
;
A
#
# COMPACT_ATOMS: atom_id res chain seq x y z
N MET A 1 -0.35 19.90 10.33
CA MET A 1 -0.33 18.52 9.80
C MET A 1 -0.51 17.50 10.91
N LEU A 2 0.28 17.56 12.00
CA LEU A 2 0.13 16.63 13.15
C LEU A 2 -0.52 17.27 14.40
N ASP A 3 -0.75 18.58 14.39
CA ASP A 3 -1.44 19.32 15.45
C ASP A 3 -2.36 20.37 14.80
N GLY A 4 -3.54 20.58 15.40
CA GLY A 4 -4.58 21.51 14.92
C GLY A 4 -5.51 20.98 13.82
N MET A 5 -6.43 21.85 13.38
CA MET A 5 -7.37 21.54 12.30
C MET A 5 -6.63 21.53 10.95
N VAL A 6 -6.60 20.36 10.31
CA VAL A 6 -6.02 20.17 8.98
C VAL A 6 -7.14 20.12 7.95
N SER A 7 -6.97 20.79 6.82
CA SER A 7 -7.92 20.80 5.70
C SER A 7 -7.23 20.37 4.42
N ASP A 8 -8.01 19.92 3.42
CA ASP A 8 -7.51 19.50 2.10
C ASP A 8 -6.62 20.57 1.43
N VAL A 9 -6.90 21.86 1.65
CA VAL A 9 -6.06 22.96 1.13
C VAL A 9 -4.67 22.95 1.77
N ILE A 10 -4.59 22.73 3.09
CA ILE A 10 -3.32 22.69 3.82
C ILE A 10 -2.53 21.45 3.39
N GLU A 11 -3.19 20.30 3.27
CA GLU A 11 -2.57 19.05 2.82
C GLU A 11 -2.05 19.16 1.39
N GLY A 12 -2.89 19.62 0.46
CA GLY A 12 -2.49 19.85 -0.93
C GLY A 12 -1.38 20.89 -1.08
N THR A 13 -1.39 21.96 -0.27
CA THR A 13 -0.31 22.95 -0.29
C THR A 13 1.00 22.35 0.23
N ALA A 14 0.96 21.57 1.32
CA ALA A 14 2.15 20.95 1.88
C ALA A 14 2.77 19.89 0.95
N ILE A 15 1.93 19.01 0.38
CA ILE A 15 2.35 18.01 -0.61
C ILE A 15 2.88 18.69 -1.88
N GLY A 16 2.23 19.78 -2.30
CA GLY A 16 2.56 20.53 -3.52
C GLY A 16 3.74 21.50 -3.38
N TRP A 17 4.29 21.68 -2.19
CA TRP A 17 5.25 22.75 -1.93
C TRP A 17 6.62 22.45 -2.54
N ALA A 18 7.07 23.25 -3.51
CA ALA A 18 8.41 23.20 -4.09
C ALA A 18 8.81 21.84 -4.72
N GLN A 19 7.87 21.18 -5.41
CA GLN A 19 8.10 19.91 -6.10
C GLN A 19 9.13 19.98 -7.25
N ASP A 20 9.52 21.20 -7.65
CA ASP A 20 10.64 21.47 -8.57
C ASP A 20 12.02 21.37 -7.89
N LYS A 21 12.07 21.34 -6.56
CA LYS A 21 13.30 21.36 -5.74
C LYS A 21 13.41 20.21 -4.76
N VAL A 22 12.29 19.66 -4.30
CA VAL A 22 12.25 18.59 -3.31
C VAL A 22 12.19 17.25 -4.03
N ASP A 23 13.17 16.38 -3.77
CA ASP A 23 13.18 15.03 -4.35
C ASP A 23 12.28 14.05 -3.58
N ILE A 24 12.28 14.15 -2.24
CA ILE A 24 11.64 13.19 -1.33
C ILE A 24 10.84 13.95 -0.29
N TYR A 25 9.57 13.58 -0.11
CA TYR A 25 8.73 14.03 0.99
C TYR A 25 8.58 12.87 1.97
N SER A 26 8.84 13.12 3.25
CA SER A 26 8.59 12.14 4.31
C SER A 26 7.41 12.63 5.15
N ALA A 27 6.37 11.81 5.24
CA ALA A 27 5.14 12.13 5.94
C ALA A 27 4.72 10.98 6.87
N SER A 28 4.06 11.32 7.96
CA SER A 28 3.60 10.36 8.97
C SER A 28 2.30 10.81 9.61
N TRP A 29 1.47 11.47 8.81
CA TRP A 29 0.13 11.95 9.15
C TRP A 29 -0.86 11.29 8.21
N GLY A 30 -2.12 11.26 8.61
CA GLY A 30 -3.20 10.63 7.87
C GLY A 30 -4.49 10.78 8.67
N PRO A 31 -5.52 9.98 8.38
CA PRO A 31 -6.68 9.85 9.22
C PRO A 31 -6.31 9.42 10.63
N LYS A 32 -7.27 9.50 11.53
CA LYS A 32 -7.05 9.07 12.90
C LYS A 32 -6.94 7.54 12.98
N ASP A 33 -5.82 7.08 13.51
CA ASP A 33 -5.53 5.68 13.85
C ASP A 33 -6.39 5.16 15.02
N ASP A 34 -7.71 5.10 14.86
CA ASP A 34 -8.66 4.71 15.90
C ASP A 34 -9.43 3.42 15.66
N GLY A 35 -9.09 2.68 14.60
CA GLY A 35 -9.73 1.42 14.25
C GLY A 35 -11.13 1.58 13.68
N LYS A 36 -11.53 2.80 13.30
CA LYS A 36 -12.87 3.08 12.77
C LYS A 36 -12.93 4.11 11.66
N THR A 37 -11.94 4.99 11.56
CA THR A 37 -11.89 6.02 10.53
C THR A 37 -11.62 5.39 9.15
N VAL A 38 -12.23 5.94 8.10
CA VAL A 38 -11.94 5.61 6.69
C VAL A 38 -11.93 6.94 5.98
N GLU A 39 -10.75 7.39 5.56
CA GLU A 39 -10.53 8.70 4.96
C GLU A 39 -9.23 8.68 4.16
N GLY A 40 -9.11 9.57 3.19
CA GLY A 40 -7.93 9.67 2.34
C GLY A 40 -7.78 11.09 1.82
N PRO A 41 -6.84 11.31 0.89
CA PRO A 41 -6.60 12.65 0.34
C PRO A 41 -7.87 13.23 -0.26
N GLY A 42 -8.16 14.48 0.10
CA GLY A 42 -9.13 15.29 -0.61
C GLY A 42 -8.67 15.61 -2.04
N ARG A 43 -9.47 16.40 -2.75
CA ARG A 43 -9.21 16.69 -4.17
C ARG A 43 -7.88 17.41 -4.37
N LEU A 44 -7.53 18.35 -3.49
CA LEU A 44 -6.32 19.15 -3.62
C LEU A 44 -5.07 18.34 -3.21
N ALA A 45 -5.15 17.59 -2.12
CA ALA A 45 -4.10 16.65 -1.72
C ALA A 45 -3.81 15.63 -2.81
N LEU A 46 -4.85 15.00 -3.39
CA LEU A 46 -4.68 14.04 -4.48
C LEU A 46 -4.10 14.69 -5.74
N ALA A 47 -4.57 15.88 -6.11
CA ALA A 47 -4.01 16.61 -7.25
C ALA A 47 -2.51 16.96 -7.04
N ALA A 48 -2.12 17.28 -5.80
CA ALA A 48 -0.73 17.55 -5.46
C ALA A 48 0.15 16.29 -5.52
N LEU A 49 -0.34 15.13 -5.08
CA LEU A 49 0.35 13.83 -5.25
C LEU A 49 0.55 13.52 -6.73
N LEU A 50 -0.51 13.62 -7.53
CA LEU A 50 -0.48 13.37 -8.98
C LEU A 50 0.47 14.33 -9.71
N ASN A 51 0.47 15.61 -9.35
CA ASN A 51 1.41 16.57 -9.91
C ASN A 51 2.86 16.23 -9.51
N GLY A 52 3.08 15.80 -8.27
CA GLY A 52 4.40 15.45 -7.77
C GLY A 52 5.00 14.25 -8.51
N ILE A 53 4.26 13.15 -8.65
CA ILE A 53 4.72 11.94 -9.35
C ILE A 53 4.83 12.12 -10.88
N THR A 54 4.14 13.10 -11.45
CA THR A 54 4.16 13.37 -12.90
C THR A 54 5.19 14.41 -13.31
N ASN A 55 5.24 15.54 -12.62
CA ASN A 55 5.99 16.73 -13.04
C ASN A 55 7.21 17.01 -12.16
N GLY A 56 7.23 16.50 -10.93
CA GLY A 56 8.34 16.69 -9.99
C GLY A 56 9.63 16.02 -10.46
N ARG A 57 10.78 16.48 -9.95
CA ARG A 57 12.11 15.97 -10.31
C ARG A 57 12.37 15.91 -11.83
N ASN A 58 11.98 16.97 -12.55
CA ASN A 58 12.07 17.05 -14.03
C ASN A 58 11.34 15.91 -14.76
N GLY A 59 10.15 15.55 -14.27
CA GLY A 59 9.33 14.49 -14.86
C GLY A 59 9.68 13.06 -14.40
N LYS A 60 10.68 12.89 -13.51
CA LYS A 60 10.97 11.58 -12.90
C LYS A 60 9.98 11.22 -11.79
N GLY A 61 9.27 12.23 -11.27
CA GLY A 61 8.33 12.11 -10.18
C GLY A 61 9.01 12.18 -8.81
N VAL A 62 8.42 13.00 -7.94
CA VAL A 62 8.72 13.07 -6.52
C VAL A 62 8.46 11.73 -5.83
N ILE A 63 9.26 11.42 -4.81
CA ILE A 63 9.07 10.24 -3.97
C ILE A 63 8.36 10.65 -2.68
N PHE A 64 7.14 10.14 -2.49
CA PHE A 64 6.38 10.34 -1.26
C PHE A 64 6.55 9.13 -0.35
N VAL A 65 7.30 9.27 0.74
CA VAL A 65 7.47 8.23 1.76
C VAL A 65 6.46 8.46 2.87
N TRP A 66 5.68 7.44 3.21
CA TRP A 66 4.58 7.56 4.16
C TRP A 66 4.67 6.49 5.25
N ALA A 67 4.42 6.87 6.51
CA ALA A 67 4.28 5.89 7.59
C ALA A 67 2.97 5.13 7.45
N SER A 68 2.97 3.83 7.74
CA SER A 68 1.79 2.98 7.60
C SER A 68 0.74 3.10 8.70
N GLY A 69 0.96 3.90 9.76
CA GLY A 69 0.00 4.12 10.86
C GLY A 69 0.38 3.45 12.19
N ASN A 70 -0.26 3.89 13.28
CA ASN A 70 0.01 3.48 14.68
C ASN A 70 -1.22 2.90 15.41
N GLY A 71 -2.26 2.52 14.68
CA GLY A 71 -3.55 2.03 15.17
C GLY A 71 -3.61 0.54 15.50
N GLY A 72 -2.50 -0.18 15.47
CA GLY A 72 -2.45 -1.65 15.64
C GLY A 72 -3.17 -2.15 16.89
N SER A 73 -2.90 -1.54 18.05
CA SER A 73 -3.56 -1.88 19.33
C SER A 73 -5.06 -1.58 19.39
N ARG A 74 -5.57 -0.76 18.46
CA ARG A 74 -6.99 -0.42 18.33
C ARG A 74 -7.70 -1.26 17.27
N GLY A 75 -6.97 -2.19 16.64
CA GLY A 75 -7.47 -3.04 15.58
C GLY A 75 -7.62 -2.32 14.24
N ASP A 76 -6.85 -1.26 14.00
CA ASP A 76 -6.91 -0.50 12.74
C ASP A 76 -6.22 -1.21 11.57
N ASP A 77 -6.62 -0.83 10.36
CA ASP A 77 -6.13 -1.38 9.10
C ASP A 77 -5.77 -0.23 8.16
N CYS A 78 -4.50 -0.13 7.80
CA CYS A 78 -4.00 0.95 6.97
C CYS A 78 -4.53 0.96 5.53
N SER A 79 -5.28 -0.06 5.11
CA SER A 79 -6.11 -0.02 3.89
C SER A 79 -7.27 0.98 4.00
N CYS A 80 -7.56 1.48 5.20
CA CYS A 80 -8.56 2.52 5.49
C CYS A 80 -7.94 3.94 5.56
N ASP A 81 -6.61 4.05 5.44
CA ASP A 81 -5.89 5.30 5.24
C ASP A 81 -5.55 5.46 3.76
N GLY A 82 -6.25 6.38 3.08
CA GLY A 82 -6.04 6.63 1.66
C GLY A 82 -4.71 7.31 1.31
N TYR A 83 -3.94 7.79 2.30
CA TYR A 83 -2.57 8.23 2.10
C TYR A 83 -1.63 7.03 2.08
N ALA A 84 -1.59 6.24 3.16
CA ALA A 84 -0.75 5.04 3.24
C ALA A 84 -1.14 3.94 2.23
N ALA A 85 -2.40 3.90 1.79
CA ALA A 85 -2.90 3.00 0.75
C ALA A 85 -2.90 3.62 -0.65
N SER A 86 -2.20 4.75 -0.88
CA SER A 86 -2.05 5.33 -2.21
C SER A 86 -0.95 4.63 -3.00
N PRO A 87 -1.15 4.28 -4.29
CA PRO A 87 -0.07 3.78 -5.15
C PRO A 87 1.06 4.80 -5.36
N TYR A 88 0.77 6.09 -5.14
CA TYR A 88 1.73 7.19 -5.30
C TYR A 88 2.64 7.38 -4.09
N THR A 89 2.37 6.68 -3.00
CA THR A 89 3.17 6.71 -1.78
C THR A 89 3.92 5.40 -1.58
N LEU A 90 5.15 5.51 -1.11
CA LEU A 90 5.95 4.40 -0.60
C LEU A 90 5.62 4.25 0.89
N SER A 91 4.68 3.36 1.19
CA SER A 91 4.21 3.10 2.56
C SER A 91 5.18 2.21 3.33
N VAL A 92 5.59 2.67 4.52
CA VAL A 92 6.66 2.09 5.33
C VAL A 92 6.13 1.69 6.71
N GLY A 93 6.23 0.40 7.00
CA GLY A 93 5.95 -0.19 8.31
C GLY A 93 7.14 -0.13 9.26
N SER A 94 7.04 -0.84 10.39
CA SER A 94 8.09 -0.86 11.41
C SER A 94 8.47 -2.27 11.83
N ALA A 95 9.75 -2.47 12.10
CA ALA A 95 10.28 -3.61 12.83
C ALA A 95 10.96 -3.12 14.12
N SER A 96 10.84 -3.87 15.21
CA SER A 96 11.59 -3.56 16.42
C SER A 96 13.07 -3.93 16.29
N GLN A 97 13.88 -3.53 17.27
CA GLN A 97 15.27 -3.96 17.39
C GLN A 97 15.47 -5.48 17.27
N ARG A 98 14.49 -6.27 17.71
CA ARG A 98 14.51 -7.75 17.67
C ARG A 98 13.89 -8.34 16.40
N GLY A 99 13.59 -7.50 15.40
CA GLY A 99 12.92 -7.92 14.18
C GLY A 99 11.44 -8.30 14.40
N GLN A 100 10.82 -7.90 15.51
CA GLN A 100 9.42 -8.22 15.80
C GLN A 100 8.48 -7.13 15.29
N PHE A 101 7.26 -7.52 14.90
CA PHE A 101 6.23 -6.55 14.52
C PHE A 101 5.73 -5.79 15.76
N PRO A 102 5.83 -4.45 15.80
CA PRO A 102 5.48 -3.68 16.99
C PRO A 102 3.97 -3.62 17.22
N TRP A 103 3.56 -3.48 18.48
CA TRP A 103 2.16 -3.46 18.92
C TRP A 103 1.32 -2.32 18.33
N TYR A 104 1.95 -1.21 17.95
CA TYR A 104 1.29 -0.07 17.33
C TYR A 104 1.15 -0.23 15.81
N GLY A 105 1.95 -1.09 15.16
CA GLY A 105 1.97 -1.18 13.70
C GLY A 105 0.63 -1.62 13.12
N GLU A 106 0.24 -0.99 12.03
CA GLU A 106 -0.92 -1.41 11.23
C GLU A 106 -0.51 -2.38 10.13
N LYS A 107 -1.32 -3.42 9.93
CA LYS A 107 -1.12 -4.43 8.88
C LYS A 107 -2.07 -4.12 7.73
N CYS A 108 -1.54 -3.98 6.53
CA CYS A 108 -2.32 -3.84 5.30
C CYS A 108 -1.45 -4.21 4.09
N PRO A 109 -2.06 -4.65 2.96
CA PRO A 109 -1.31 -5.08 1.80
C PRO A 109 -0.74 -3.94 0.95
N SER A 110 -0.98 -2.68 1.31
CA SER A 110 -0.35 -1.50 0.69
C SER A 110 1.03 -1.17 1.25
N THR A 111 1.44 -1.75 2.38
CA THR A 111 2.79 -1.55 2.95
C THR A 111 3.83 -2.17 2.04
N LEU A 112 4.81 -1.39 1.58
CA LEU A 112 5.84 -1.86 0.64
C LEU A 112 7.04 -2.48 1.35
N ALA A 113 7.51 -1.87 2.43
CA ALA A 113 8.65 -2.36 3.20
C ALA A 113 8.55 -1.88 4.65
N ALA A 114 9.51 -2.29 5.48
CA ALA A 114 9.69 -1.78 6.82
C ALA A 114 11.10 -1.23 7.03
N THR A 115 11.23 -0.33 7.99
CA THR A 115 12.52 0.00 8.61
C THR A 115 12.43 -0.19 10.12
N TYR A 116 13.55 -0.05 10.82
CA TYR A 116 13.55 -0.12 12.28
C TYR A 116 12.78 1.04 12.92
N SER A 117 12.17 0.77 14.06
CA SER A 117 11.61 1.74 14.99
C SER A 117 11.63 1.15 16.42
N SER A 118 10.94 1.80 17.34
CA SER A 118 10.64 1.30 18.68
C SER A 118 9.85 -0.03 18.67
N GLY A 119 9.86 -0.76 19.78
CA GLY A 119 9.15 -2.03 19.90
C GLY A 119 8.56 -2.26 21.29
N GLU A 120 8.91 -3.41 21.88
CA GLU A 120 8.58 -3.68 23.27
C GLU A 120 9.29 -2.69 24.21
N TYR A 121 8.85 -2.60 25.47
CA TYR A 121 9.43 -1.70 26.47
C TYR A 121 10.95 -1.91 26.70
N THR A 122 11.46 -3.11 26.39
CA THR A 122 12.89 -3.45 26.53
C THR A 122 13.70 -3.26 25.25
N ASP A 123 13.06 -2.91 24.14
CA ASP A 123 13.74 -2.63 22.87
C ASP A 123 14.26 -1.18 22.87
N GLN A 124 15.36 -0.96 22.16
CA GLN A 124 15.81 0.40 21.85
C GLN A 124 14.81 1.12 20.95
N MET A 125 14.80 2.45 21.03
CA MET A 125 13.99 3.34 20.22
C MET A 125 14.90 4.16 19.29
N ILE A 126 14.33 5.14 18.57
CA ILE A 126 15.09 5.93 17.61
C ILE A 126 15.76 7.12 18.29
N ALA A 127 17.08 7.21 18.11
CA ALA A 127 17.88 8.36 18.53
C ALA A 127 17.91 9.42 17.44
N THR A 128 17.55 10.67 17.79
CA THR A 128 17.50 11.79 16.84
C THR A 128 17.55 13.14 17.56
N THR A 129 17.59 14.22 16.79
CA THR A 129 17.46 15.60 17.30
C THR A 129 16.04 15.87 17.80
N ASP A 130 15.91 16.75 18.78
CA ASP A 130 14.64 17.14 19.40
C ASP A 130 14.54 18.67 19.53
N LEU A 131 13.32 19.15 19.83
CA LEU A 131 13.01 20.56 19.98
C LEU A 131 13.92 21.26 21.01
N HIS A 132 14.08 22.56 20.82
CA HIS A 132 14.88 23.42 21.70
C HIS A 132 16.37 23.02 21.79
N GLY A 133 16.92 22.50 20.68
CA GLY A 133 18.34 22.14 20.58
C GLY A 133 18.73 20.92 21.41
N ARG A 134 17.79 19.99 21.61
CA ARG A 134 18.00 18.77 22.39
C ARG A 134 18.21 17.57 21.48
N CYS A 135 18.51 16.43 22.09
CA CYS A 135 18.47 15.13 21.46
C CYS A 135 17.50 14.23 22.24
N THR A 136 16.88 13.30 21.55
CA THR A 136 16.05 12.25 22.14
C THR A 136 16.58 10.88 21.75
N VAL A 137 16.35 9.90 22.62
CA VAL A 137 16.55 8.47 22.35
C VAL A 137 15.23 7.70 22.50
N GLU A 138 14.12 8.43 22.51
CA GLU A 138 12.78 7.93 22.83
C GLU A 138 11.80 8.17 21.67
N HIS A 139 12.28 8.44 20.45
CA HIS A 139 11.38 8.60 19.31
C HIS A 139 10.82 7.24 18.86
N THR A 140 9.50 7.16 18.68
CA THR A 140 8.75 5.90 18.52
C THR A 140 7.72 5.97 17.38
N GLY A 141 7.08 4.83 17.12
CA GLY A 141 6.00 4.71 16.13
C GLY A 141 6.49 4.51 14.69
N THR A 142 5.55 4.22 13.79
CA THR A 142 5.83 4.18 12.33
C THR A 142 6.29 5.53 11.81
N SER A 143 5.97 6.62 12.52
CA SER A 143 6.47 7.96 12.26
C SER A 143 7.99 8.10 12.36
N ALA A 144 8.67 7.21 13.10
CA ALA A 144 10.14 7.17 13.15
C ALA A 144 10.74 6.28 12.06
N ALA A 145 9.95 5.39 11.45
CA ALA A 145 10.37 4.49 10.38
C ALA A 145 10.40 5.21 9.02
N ALA A 146 9.34 5.92 8.66
CA ALA A 146 9.26 6.63 7.37
C ALA A 146 10.44 7.60 7.10
N PRO A 147 10.96 8.37 8.09
CA PRO A 147 12.15 9.20 7.88
C PRO A 147 13.43 8.40 7.62
N LEU A 148 13.59 7.21 8.22
CA LEU A 148 14.74 6.34 7.94
C LEU A 148 14.68 5.83 6.49
N ALA A 149 13.51 5.40 6.03
CA ALA A 149 13.30 5.02 4.64
C ALA A 149 13.61 6.17 3.68
N ALA A 150 13.15 7.39 3.98
CA ALA A 150 13.46 8.58 3.20
C ALA A 150 14.97 8.88 3.14
N GLY A 151 15.69 8.70 4.25
CA GLY A 151 17.14 8.82 4.30
C GLY A 151 17.86 7.77 3.44
N ILE A 152 17.42 6.51 3.47
CA ILE A 152 17.96 5.45 2.61
C ILE A 152 17.72 5.79 1.13
N ILE A 153 16.51 6.25 0.78
CA ILE A 153 16.18 6.63 -0.59
C ILE A 153 17.01 7.83 -1.07
N ALA A 154 17.37 8.76 -0.17
CA ALA A 154 18.29 9.85 -0.53
C ALA A 154 19.66 9.32 -0.99
N LEU A 155 20.21 8.30 -0.33
CA LEU A 155 21.45 7.64 -0.76
C LEU A 155 21.29 6.96 -2.13
N VAL A 156 20.12 6.33 -2.36
CA VAL A 156 19.79 5.69 -3.64
C VAL A 156 19.73 6.72 -4.78
N LEU A 157 19.11 7.88 -4.54
CA LEU A 157 19.04 8.96 -5.53
C LEU A 157 20.38 9.65 -5.77
N GLU A 158 21.26 9.68 -4.76
CA GLU A 158 22.65 10.14 -4.94
C GLU A 158 23.41 9.20 -5.88
N ALA A 159 23.28 7.89 -5.69
CA ALA A 159 23.91 6.88 -6.54
C ALA A 159 23.34 6.88 -7.97
N ASN A 160 22.02 7.04 -8.13
CA ASN A 160 21.38 7.13 -9.44
C ASN A 160 20.28 8.21 -9.47
N PRO A 161 20.60 9.44 -9.90
CA PRO A 161 19.62 10.52 -9.94
C PRO A 161 18.61 10.38 -11.09
N SER A 162 18.76 9.42 -12.00
CA SER A 162 17.82 9.19 -13.12
C SER A 162 16.61 8.32 -12.76
N LEU A 163 16.61 7.69 -11.57
CA LEU A 163 15.50 6.86 -11.10
C LEU A 163 14.19 7.66 -11.02
N THR A 164 13.12 7.06 -11.55
CA THR A 164 11.76 7.55 -11.37
C THR A 164 11.17 7.13 -10.02
N TRP A 165 10.05 7.71 -9.63
CA TRP A 165 9.32 7.32 -8.42
C TRP A 165 8.95 5.81 -8.42
N ARG A 166 8.62 5.25 -9.60
CA ARG A 166 8.36 3.81 -9.77
C ARG A 166 9.63 2.97 -9.66
N ASP A 167 10.73 3.42 -10.25
CA ASP A 167 12.01 2.71 -10.14
C ASP A 167 12.43 2.51 -8.68
N VAL A 168 12.22 3.53 -7.84
CA VAL A 168 12.53 3.41 -6.41
C VAL A 168 11.62 2.40 -5.72
N GLN A 169 10.32 2.34 -6.04
CA GLN A 169 9.45 1.31 -5.49
C GLN A 169 9.88 -0.10 -5.94
N HIS A 170 10.25 -0.28 -7.21
CA HIS A 170 10.83 -1.55 -7.69
C HIS A 170 12.10 -1.90 -6.93
N LEU A 171 13.07 -0.99 -6.83
CA LEU A 171 14.30 -1.23 -6.08
C LEU A 171 14.00 -1.71 -4.66
N VAL A 172 13.04 -1.10 -3.96
CA VAL A 172 12.62 -1.55 -2.62
C VAL A 172 12.04 -2.97 -2.64
N VAL A 173 11.15 -3.30 -3.57
CA VAL A 173 10.60 -4.66 -3.72
C VAL A 173 11.69 -5.71 -3.94
N TRP A 174 12.65 -5.41 -4.82
CA TRP A 174 13.67 -6.36 -5.25
C TRP A 174 14.81 -6.55 -4.26
N THR A 175 15.03 -5.59 -3.34
CA THR A 175 16.22 -5.58 -2.46
C THR A 175 15.91 -5.67 -0.97
N SER A 176 14.64 -5.50 -0.56
CA SER A 176 14.24 -5.64 0.85
C SER A 176 14.56 -7.05 1.38
N GLN A 177 14.99 -7.11 2.64
CA GLN A 177 15.49 -8.32 3.29
C GLN A 177 14.48 -8.85 4.31
N PRO A 178 13.82 -10.00 4.06
CA PRO A 178 12.89 -10.59 5.01
C PRO A 178 13.58 -11.41 6.11
N SER A 179 14.85 -11.77 5.93
CA SER A 179 15.57 -12.77 6.74
C SER A 179 15.57 -12.49 8.25
N SER A 180 15.71 -11.24 8.67
CA SER A 180 15.68 -10.84 10.08
C SER A 180 14.25 -10.75 10.67
N LEU A 181 13.23 -10.98 9.85
CA LEU A 181 11.82 -10.80 10.18
C LEU A 181 11.01 -12.11 10.03
N VAL A 182 11.61 -13.21 9.56
CA VAL A 182 10.91 -14.47 9.23
C VAL A 182 10.24 -15.16 10.42
N ASP A 183 10.67 -14.86 11.65
CA ASP A 183 10.06 -15.39 12.88
C ASP A 183 8.65 -14.84 13.15
N ASN A 184 8.26 -13.77 12.45
CA ASN A 184 6.90 -13.24 12.51
C ASN A 184 5.95 -14.09 11.65
N SER A 185 4.71 -14.28 12.12
CA SER A 185 3.71 -15.02 11.34
C SER A 185 3.23 -14.23 10.10
N GLY A 186 2.73 -14.97 9.11
CA GLY A 186 2.05 -14.39 7.94
C GLY A 186 2.89 -14.24 6.67
N TRP A 187 4.17 -14.64 6.69
CA TRP A 187 4.99 -14.71 5.48
C TRP A 187 4.43 -15.73 4.47
N LYS A 188 4.41 -15.34 3.20
CA LYS A 188 3.99 -16.19 2.07
C LYS A 188 4.84 -15.87 0.86
N ILE A 189 5.00 -16.83 -0.04
CA ILE A 189 5.62 -16.58 -1.35
C ILE A 189 4.49 -16.22 -2.32
N ASN A 190 4.61 -15.10 -3.03
CA ASN A 190 3.65 -14.70 -4.05
C ASN A 190 3.92 -15.43 -5.38
N GLY A 191 3.08 -15.23 -6.38
CA GLY A 191 3.14 -15.88 -7.69
C GLY A 191 4.37 -15.53 -8.53
N ALA A 192 5.12 -14.48 -8.15
CA ALA A 192 6.37 -14.05 -8.76
C ALA A 192 7.61 -14.52 -7.99
N GLY A 193 7.44 -15.21 -6.86
CA GLY A 193 8.53 -15.76 -6.05
C GLY A 193 9.02 -14.84 -4.93
N PHE A 194 8.39 -13.68 -4.70
CA PHE A 194 8.74 -12.80 -3.59
C PHE A 194 8.16 -13.30 -2.27
N LEU A 195 8.96 -13.24 -1.20
CA LEU A 195 8.51 -13.48 0.16
C LEU A 195 7.85 -12.19 0.70
N ILE A 196 6.56 -12.25 0.99
CA ILE A 196 5.70 -11.12 1.32
C ILE A 196 5.04 -11.27 2.69
N ASN A 197 4.79 -10.16 3.39
CA ASN A 197 4.04 -10.12 4.65
C ASN A 197 3.29 -8.78 4.78
N PRO A 198 1.97 -8.75 5.06
CA PRO A 198 1.20 -7.49 5.20
C PRO A 198 1.64 -6.61 6.39
N SER A 199 2.54 -7.10 7.24
CA SER A 199 3.13 -6.35 8.35
C SER A 199 4.45 -5.66 7.96
N PHE A 200 5.15 -6.18 6.95
CA PHE A 200 6.51 -5.76 6.56
C PHE A 200 6.69 -5.53 5.06
N GLY A 201 5.63 -5.66 4.26
CA GLY A 201 5.69 -5.67 2.80
C GLY A 201 6.64 -6.77 2.30
N PHE A 202 7.69 -6.35 1.59
CA PHE A 202 8.74 -7.22 1.05
C PHE A 202 9.92 -7.44 2.02
N GLY A 203 9.92 -6.79 3.19
CA GLY A 203 10.94 -6.97 4.23
C GLY A 203 11.55 -5.67 4.72
N LEU A 204 12.70 -5.80 5.40
CA LEU A 204 13.44 -4.66 5.91
C LEU A 204 14.21 -3.98 4.77
N MET A 205 14.15 -2.65 4.65
CA MET A 205 14.96 -1.94 3.66
C MET A 205 16.45 -2.10 3.95
N ASP A 206 17.22 -2.49 2.94
CA ASP A 206 18.67 -2.66 2.98
C ASP A 206 19.33 -1.57 2.13
N ALA A 207 19.99 -0.61 2.78
CA ALA A 207 20.60 0.53 2.12
C ALA A 207 21.73 0.14 1.16
N GLU A 208 22.53 -0.86 1.52
CA GLU A 208 23.65 -1.33 0.68
C GLU A 208 23.10 -2.02 -0.57
N ALA A 209 22.13 -2.93 -0.40
CA ALA A 209 21.52 -3.63 -1.53
C ALA A 209 20.78 -2.65 -2.46
N LEU A 210 20.06 -1.68 -1.90
CA LEU A 210 19.36 -0.64 -2.65
C LEU A 210 20.32 0.22 -3.49
N VAL A 211 21.39 0.76 -2.88
CA VAL A 211 22.38 1.59 -3.57
C VAL A 211 23.11 0.78 -4.65
N THR A 212 23.55 -0.43 -4.33
CA THR A 212 24.25 -1.31 -5.28
C THR A 212 23.38 -1.65 -6.50
N ALA A 213 22.09 -1.95 -6.28
CA ALA A 213 21.16 -2.20 -7.37
C ALA A 213 20.89 -0.94 -8.20
N ALA A 214 20.83 0.23 -7.56
CA ALA A 214 20.57 1.52 -8.21
C ALA A 214 21.67 1.91 -9.22
N GLU A 215 22.94 1.66 -8.92
CA GLU A 215 24.08 2.02 -9.79
C GLU A 215 23.98 1.40 -11.20
N ASN A 216 23.39 0.21 -11.31
CA ASN A 216 23.24 -0.51 -12.58
C ASN A 216 21.76 -0.69 -12.97
N TRP A 217 20.84 0.07 -12.36
CA TRP A 217 19.42 -0.05 -12.62
C TRP A 217 19.06 0.50 -14.00
N THR A 218 18.30 -0.29 -14.76
CA THR A 218 17.67 0.18 -16.00
C THR A 218 16.25 0.60 -15.67
N ASN A 219 15.89 1.86 -15.95
CA ASN A 219 14.56 2.36 -15.64
C ASN A 219 13.46 1.50 -16.25
N VAL A 220 12.40 1.28 -15.48
CA VAL A 220 11.22 0.53 -15.92
C VAL A 220 10.50 1.26 -17.06
N PRO A 221 9.77 0.53 -17.94
CA PRO A 221 8.99 1.16 -19.00
C PRO A 221 7.87 2.07 -18.44
N PRO A 222 7.24 2.91 -19.29
CA PRO A 222 6.07 3.69 -18.90
C PRO A 222 5.02 2.85 -18.18
N GLN A 223 4.34 3.47 -17.21
CA GLN A 223 3.28 2.81 -16.46
C GLN A 223 2.08 2.55 -17.37
N HIS A 224 1.58 1.32 -17.36
CA HIS A 224 0.32 0.96 -18.00
C HIS A 224 -0.77 0.79 -16.94
N LEU A 225 -2.00 1.14 -17.30
CA LEU A 225 -3.18 0.97 -16.46
C LEU A 225 -4.19 0.10 -17.21
N CYS A 226 -4.57 -1.01 -16.59
CA CYS A 226 -5.67 -1.85 -17.05
C CYS A 226 -6.83 -1.78 -16.05
N THR A 227 -7.99 -1.33 -16.51
CA THR A 227 -9.22 -1.25 -15.71
C THR A 227 -10.17 -2.37 -16.09
N VAL A 228 -10.60 -3.16 -15.11
CA VAL A 228 -11.52 -4.28 -15.29
C VAL A 228 -12.78 -4.04 -14.49
N GLN A 229 -13.93 -4.00 -15.16
CA GLN A 229 -15.24 -3.91 -14.50
C GLN A 229 -15.76 -5.32 -14.24
N ALA A 230 -15.52 -5.82 -13.02
CA ALA A 230 -15.87 -7.18 -12.62
C ALA A 230 -17.37 -7.40 -12.28
N SER A 231 -18.27 -6.52 -12.72
CA SER A 231 -19.71 -6.63 -12.40
C SER A 231 -20.62 -6.46 -13.61
N GLY A 232 -21.42 -7.49 -13.88
CA GLY A 232 -22.75 -7.31 -14.45
C GLY A 232 -23.61 -6.45 -13.54
N ARG A 233 -24.65 -5.80 -14.06
CA ARG A 233 -25.43 -4.70 -13.45
C ARG A 233 -26.14 -4.99 -12.12
N ASP A 234 -25.92 -6.13 -11.47
CA ASP A 234 -26.69 -6.59 -10.33
C ASP A 234 -26.01 -6.29 -8.98
N ASN A 235 -26.80 -5.77 -8.04
CA ASN A 235 -26.38 -5.58 -6.66
C ASN A 235 -26.13 -6.95 -6.00
N ILE A 236 -24.94 -7.14 -5.41
CA ILE A 236 -24.61 -8.36 -4.68
C ILE A 236 -24.99 -8.19 -3.20
N THR A 237 -25.88 -9.04 -2.71
CA THR A 237 -26.24 -9.06 -1.29
C THR A 237 -25.17 -9.79 -0.48
N ILE A 238 -24.61 -9.09 0.52
CA ILE A 238 -23.74 -9.69 1.53
C ILE A 238 -24.61 -10.07 2.72
N SER A 239 -24.61 -11.35 3.07
CA SER A 239 -25.33 -11.87 4.24
C SER A 239 -24.33 -12.21 5.35
N PRO A 240 -24.68 -12.02 6.63
CA PRO A 240 -23.87 -12.50 7.74
C PRO A 240 -23.58 -14.00 7.58
N THR A 241 -22.37 -14.45 7.91
CA THR A 241 -21.94 -15.86 7.91
C THR A 241 -21.88 -16.57 6.55
N SER A 242 -22.28 -15.91 5.46
CA SER A 242 -22.23 -16.47 4.10
C SER A 242 -21.29 -15.65 3.22
N PRO A 243 -20.10 -16.16 2.88
CA PRO A 243 -19.14 -15.40 2.07
C PRO A 243 -19.68 -15.19 0.66
N VAL A 244 -19.55 -13.96 0.17
CA VAL A 244 -19.74 -13.62 -1.24
C VAL A 244 -18.44 -13.95 -1.96
N VAL A 245 -18.50 -14.86 -2.92
CA VAL A 245 -17.37 -15.19 -3.79
C VAL A 245 -17.70 -14.82 -5.23
N LYS A 246 -16.88 -13.98 -5.84
CA LYS A 246 -16.99 -13.55 -7.23
C LYS A 246 -15.71 -13.89 -7.97
N LYS A 247 -15.84 -14.71 -9.00
CA LYS A 247 -14.75 -15.09 -9.90
C LYS A 247 -14.93 -14.37 -11.21
N PHE A 248 -13.86 -13.79 -11.72
CA PHE A 248 -13.86 -13.10 -13.00
C PHE A 248 -12.52 -13.35 -13.71
N TYR A 249 -12.52 -13.29 -15.02
CA TYR A 249 -11.33 -13.50 -15.84
C TYR A 249 -10.90 -12.17 -16.45
N THR A 250 -9.60 -11.90 -16.48
CA THR A 250 -9.07 -10.73 -17.16
C THR A 250 -8.00 -11.10 -18.17
N THR A 251 -7.92 -10.33 -19.26
CA THR A 251 -6.78 -10.43 -20.18
C THR A 251 -5.53 -9.71 -19.68
N GLY A 252 -5.60 -8.99 -18.56
CA GLY A 252 -4.55 -8.05 -18.17
C GLY A 252 -4.41 -6.87 -19.13
N CYS A 253 -5.49 -6.58 -19.87
CA CYS A 253 -5.61 -5.65 -21.00
C CYS A 253 -4.81 -6.01 -22.27
N ASN A 254 -4.41 -7.27 -22.42
CA ASN A 254 -3.98 -7.77 -23.73
C ASN A 254 -5.20 -8.09 -24.62
N TYR A 255 -5.57 -7.15 -25.49
CA TYR A 255 -6.72 -7.31 -26.38
C TYR A 255 -6.61 -8.49 -27.36
N LEU A 256 -5.40 -9.00 -27.65
CA LEU A 256 -5.19 -10.18 -28.50
C LEU A 256 -5.58 -11.48 -27.79
N LEU A 257 -5.64 -11.48 -26.45
CA LEU A 257 -6.05 -12.65 -25.66
C LEU A 257 -7.57 -12.80 -25.51
N LYS A 258 -8.36 -11.81 -25.97
CA LYS A 258 -9.84 -11.85 -25.88
C LYS A 258 -10.43 -13.06 -26.59
N ASP A 259 -9.91 -13.42 -27.76
CA ASP A 259 -10.42 -14.54 -28.55
C ASP A 259 -10.09 -15.92 -27.95
N PHE A 260 -9.04 -16.01 -27.12
CA PHE A 260 -8.65 -17.25 -26.45
C PHE A 260 -9.49 -17.53 -25.20
N LEU A 261 -9.88 -16.51 -24.43
CA LEU A 261 -10.68 -16.67 -23.21
C LEU A 261 -12.18 -16.86 -23.48
N ASN A 262 -12.68 -16.37 -24.63
CA ASN A 262 -14.10 -16.48 -25.01
C ASN A 262 -14.57 -17.93 -25.29
N ASN A 263 -13.64 -18.88 -25.48
CA ASN A 263 -14.00 -20.27 -25.81
C ASN A 263 -14.18 -21.20 -24.58
N ASP A 264 -13.77 -20.78 -23.38
CA ASP A 264 -13.75 -21.62 -22.16
C ASP A 264 -14.62 -21.10 -21.00
N VAL A 265 -15.28 -19.94 -21.13
CA VAL A 265 -15.97 -19.29 -20.01
C VAL A 265 -17.39 -18.91 -20.42
N GLU A 266 -18.39 -19.30 -19.62
CA GLU A 266 -19.72 -18.71 -19.68
C GLU A 266 -19.58 -17.18 -19.62
N ASN A 267 -19.86 -16.52 -20.75
CA ASN A 267 -19.73 -15.08 -20.96
C ASN A 267 -20.17 -14.26 -19.73
N ILE A 268 -19.21 -13.85 -18.91
CA ILE A 268 -19.39 -12.71 -18.03
C ILE A 268 -19.02 -11.50 -18.90
N ASP A 269 -19.93 -10.54 -19.04
CA ASP A 269 -19.70 -9.26 -19.72
C ASP A 269 -18.59 -8.46 -18.98
N ILE A 270 -17.32 -8.83 -19.19
CA ILE A 270 -16.18 -8.16 -18.57
C ILE A 270 -15.76 -7.01 -19.49
N LEU A 271 -15.95 -5.80 -19.01
CA LEU A 271 -15.47 -4.59 -19.69
C LEU A 271 -14.06 -4.30 -19.21
N GLU A 272 -13.12 -4.31 -20.15
CA GLU A 272 -11.71 -4.02 -19.92
C GLU A 272 -11.24 -2.85 -20.79
N GLU A 273 -10.58 -1.88 -20.17
CA GLU A 273 -10.08 -0.67 -20.81
C GLU A 273 -8.66 -0.35 -20.35
N GLY A 274 -7.80 0.06 -21.28
CA GLY A 274 -6.45 0.53 -21.00
C GLY A 274 -5.36 -0.28 -21.70
N ASP A 275 -4.15 -0.17 -21.20
CA ASP A 275 -2.95 -0.75 -21.81
C ASP A 275 -2.59 -2.11 -21.17
N GLU A 276 -1.96 -2.99 -21.95
CA GLU A 276 -1.52 -4.31 -21.47
C GLU A 276 -0.54 -4.17 -20.29
N VAL A 277 -0.91 -4.77 -19.16
CA VAL A 277 -0.04 -4.88 -17.99
C VAL A 277 0.60 -6.27 -18.01
N ASN A 278 1.89 -6.33 -18.35
CA ASN A 278 2.64 -7.58 -18.38
C ASN A 278 2.95 -8.13 -16.98
N TYR A 279 3.31 -7.25 -16.06
CA TYR A 279 3.67 -7.56 -14.68
C TYR A 279 3.05 -6.51 -13.76
N LEU A 280 2.41 -6.97 -12.69
CA LEU A 280 1.76 -6.11 -11.72
C LEU A 280 2.78 -5.30 -10.91
N GLU A 281 2.42 -4.05 -10.64
CA GLU A 281 3.05 -3.21 -9.61
C GLU A 281 2.05 -3.08 -8.45
N HIS A 282 1.01 -2.25 -8.66
CA HIS A 282 -0.12 -2.07 -7.75
C HIS A 282 -1.38 -2.75 -8.28
N ILE A 283 -2.24 -3.23 -7.39
CA ILE A 283 -3.62 -3.61 -7.71
C ILE A 283 -4.57 -2.80 -6.82
N GLU A 284 -5.60 -2.21 -7.41
CA GLU A 284 -6.66 -1.50 -6.69
C GLU A 284 -8.02 -2.18 -6.92
N LEU A 285 -8.75 -2.45 -5.83
CA LEU A 285 -10.16 -2.80 -5.86
C LEU A 285 -10.99 -1.58 -5.48
N GLU A 286 -11.60 -0.90 -6.46
CA GLU A 286 -12.60 0.15 -6.20
C GLU A 286 -13.96 -0.50 -5.89
N ALA A 287 -14.47 -0.32 -4.67
CA ALA A 287 -15.71 -0.94 -4.21
C ALA A 287 -16.67 0.08 -3.58
N SER A 288 -17.96 -0.09 -3.89
CA SER A 288 -19.06 0.56 -3.17
C SER A 288 -19.88 -0.51 -2.45
N ILE A 289 -19.80 -0.53 -1.12
CA ILE A 289 -20.38 -1.57 -0.27
C ILE A 289 -21.29 -0.90 0.74
N ARG A 290 -22.56 -1.30 0.80
CA ARG A 290 -23.49 -0.91 1.86
C ARG A 290 -23.55 -2.05 2.89
N TYR A 291 -23.30 -1.73 4.15
CA TYR A 291 -23.33 -2.71 5.23
C TYR A 291 -23.64 -2.03 6.57
N SER A 292 -24.37 -2.71 7.46
CA SER A 292 -24.82 -2.16 8.74
C SER A 292 -23.68 -1.92 9.73
N ILE A 293 -22.65 -2.77 9.70
CA ILE A 293 -21.48 -2.68 10.57
C ILE A 293 -20.23 -2.88 9.72
N ARG A 294 -19.67 -1.77 9.21
CA ARG A 294 -18.54 -1.80 8.29
C ARG A 294 -17.33 -2.59 8.81
N GLY A 295 -17.02 -2.48 10.09
CA GLY A 295 -15.90 -3.18 10.72
C GLY A 295 -16.04 -4.69 10.83
N ALA A 296 -17.23 -5.24 10.56
CA ALA A 296 -17.45 -6.69 10.53
C ALA A 296 -16.93 -7.32 9.23
N LEU A 297 -16.77 -6.53 8.16
CA LEU A 297 -16.37 -7.03 6.86
C LEU A 297 -14.89 -7.43 6.82
N GLN A 298 -14.62 -8.53 6.11
CA GLN A 298 -13.32 -8.87 5.58
C GLN A 298 -13.38 -8.93 4.05
N ILE A 299 -12.31 -8.50 3.40
CA ILE A 299 -12.21 -8.51 1.93
C ILE A 299 -10.90 -9.19 1.56
N TYR A 300 -10.98 -10.15 0.64
CA TYR A 300 -9.83 -10.85 0.09
C TYR A 300 -9.88 -10.81 -1.44
N LEU A 301 -8.70 -10.73 -2.05
CA LEU A 301 -8.52 -10.83 -3.48
C LEU A 301 -7.45 -11.90 -3.77
N THR A 302 -7.76 -12.82 -4.68
CA THR A 302 -6.83 -13.88 -5.10
C THR A 302 -6.47 -13.69 -6.56
N SER A 303 -5.16 -13.64 -6.85
CA SER A 303 -4.61 -13.48 -8.19
C SER A 303 -4.67 -14.78 -9.01
N PRO A 304 -4.49 -14.72 -10.34
CA PRO A 304 -4.42 -15.90 -11.20
C PRO A 304 -3.28 -16.85 -10.85
N HIS A 305 -2.25 -16.33 -10.20
CA HIS A 305 -1.09 -17.10 -9.74
C HIS A 305 -1.26 -17.68 -8.33
N GLY A 306 -2.44 -17.52 -7.71
CA GLY A 306 -2.81 -18.13 -6.43
C GLY A 306 -2.46 -17.31 -5.19
N THR A 307 -1.95 -16.08 -5.34
CA THR A 307 -1.67 -15.20 -4.21
C THR A 307 -2.97 -14.62 -3.67
N THR A 308 -3.38 -15.05 -2.48
CA THR A 308 -4.51 -14.46 -1.75
C THR A 308 -4.03 -13.35 -0.81
N VAL A 309 -4.52 -12.14 -1.05
CA VAL A 309 -4.28 -10.95 -0.25
C VAL A 309 -5.53 -10.60 0.55
N GLN A 310 -5.37 -10.25 1.82
CA GLN A 310 -6.43 -9.66 2.64
C GLN A 310 -6.39 -8.14 2.46
N LEU A 311 -7.37 -7.61 1.71
CA LEU A 311 -7.52 -6.18 1.41
C LEU A 311 -8.16 -5.38 2.56
N LEU A 312 -8.91 -6.06 3.42
CA LEU A 312 -9.48 -5.46 4.63
C LEU A 312 -9.64 -6.55 5.68
N LYS A 313 -9.13 -6.29 6.90
CA LYS A 313 -9.40 -7.13 8.07
C LYS A 313 -10.56 -6.58 8.90
N ILE A 314 -11.04 -7.40 9.84
CA ILE A 314 -12.06 -6.99 10.82
C ILE A 314 -11.50 -5.84 11.65
N ARG A 315 -12.31 -4.79 11.82
CA ARG A 315 -12.00 -3.66 12.69
C ARG A 315 -13.06 -3.56 13.78
N PRO A 316 -12.84 -4.15 14.97
CA PRO A 316 -13.88 -4.29 15.99
C PRO A 316 -14.51 -2.97 16.45
N ALA A 317 -13.73 -1.89 16.44
CA ALA A 317 -14.16 -0.54 16.84
C ALA A 317 -15.02 0.16 15.76
N ASP A 318 -14.97 -0.27 14.50
CA ASP A 318 -15.73 0.33 13.40
C ASP A 318 -17.17 -0.20 13.37
N LYS A 319 -18.07 0.56 14.01
CA LYS A 319 -19.52 0.30 14.01
C LYS A 319 -20.28 1.15 12.99
N SER A 320 -19.60 1.75 12.01
CA SER A 320 -20.25 2.63 11.03
C SER A 320 -21.16 1.85 10.08
N ASP A 321 -22.32 2.42 9.77
CA ASP A 321 -23.28 1.96 8.77
C ASP A 321 -23.09 2.61 7.38
N ARG A 322 -22.09 3.51 7.25
CA ARG A 322 -21.81 4.25 6.01
C ARG A 322 -21.22 3.37 4.91
N GLY A 323 -20.75 2.17 5.26
CA GLY A 323 -20.08 1.26 4.35
C GLY A 323 -18.86 1.88 3.66
N PHE A 324 -18.57 1.43 2.45
CA PHE A 324 -17.52 1.96 1.59
C PHE A 324 -18.17 2.60 0.35
N GLN A 325 -17.69 3.78 -0.05
CA GLN A 325 -18.21 4.52 -1.19
C GLN A 325 -17.08 4.79 -2.16
N ARG A 326 -17.05 4.04 -3.29
CA ARG A 326 -15.95 4.08 -4.27
C ARG A 326 -14.57 4.06 -3.61
N TRP A 327 -14.44 3.27 -2.54
CA TRP A 327 -13.20 3.15 -1.79
C TRP A 327 -12.24 2.24 -2.56
N ARG A 328 -10.97 2.61 -2.63
CA ARG A 328 -9.94 1.83 -3.30
C ARG A 328 -9.11 1.09 -2.26
N PHE A 329 -9.23 -0.22 -2.25
CA PHE A 329 -8.33 -1.07 -1.49
C PHE A 329 -7.13 -1.40 -2.37
N MET A 330 -5.94 -0.97 -1.97
CA MET A 330 -4.70 -1.14 -2.73
C MET A 330 -3.84 -2.27 -2.14
N SER A 331 -3.19 -3.03 -3.01
CA SER A 331 -2.18 -4.02 -2.62
C SER A 331 -0.94 -3.94 -3.51
N VAL A 332 0.22 -4.13 -2.90
CA VAL A 332 1.51 -4.37 -3.58
C VAL A 332 1.96 -5.83 -3.46
N LEU A 333 1.24 -6.69 -2.73
CA LEU A 333 1.70 -8.05 -2.43
C LEU A 333 1.67 -9.01 -3.65
N THR A 334 1.05 -8.60 -4.75
CA THR A 334 1.06 -9.33 -6.04
C THR A 334 2.08 -8.78 -7.03
N TRP A 335 3.01 -7.93 -6.58
CA TRP A 335 4.05 -7.33 -7.44
C TRP A 335 4.82 -8.40 -8.22
N GLY A 336 5.04 -8.13 -9.51
CA GLY A 336 5.74 -9.02 -10.43
C GLY A 336 4.90 -10.16 -11.01
N GLU A 337 3.66 -10.37 -10.57
CA GLU A 337 2.77 -11.40 -11.13
C GLU A 337 2.16 -10.94 -12.45
N LYS A 338 1.80 -11.89 -13.33
CA LYS A 338 1.02 -11.56 -14.52
C LYS A 338 -0.46 -11.42 -14.13
N PRO A 339 -1.14 -10.35 -14.53
CA PRO A 339 -2.53 -10.13 -14.14
C PRO A 339 -3.54 -10.97 -14.94
N ALA A 340 -3.16 -11.48 -16.11
CA ALA A 340 -4.05 -12.24 -16.98
C ALA A 340 -4.46 -13.59 -16.35
N GLY A 341 -5.75 -13.91 -16.42
CA GLY A 341 -6.33 -15.14 -15.91
C GLY A 341 -7.46 -14.91 -14.91
N ARG A 342 -7.74 -15.92 -14.09
CA ARG A 342 -8.88 -15.92 -13.16
C ARG A 342 -8.53 -15.24 -11.84
N TRP A 343 -9.26 -14.19 -11.50
CA TRP A 343 -9.28 -13.57 -10.19
C TRP A 343 -10.46 -14.05 -9.36
N GLU A 344 -10.30 -14.03 -8.03
CA GLU A 344 -11.37 -14.34 -7.08
C GLU A 344 -11.44 -13.25 -5.99
N LEU A 345 -12.55 -12.53 -5.96
CA LEU A 345 -12.94 -11.61 -4.89
C LEU A 345 -13.79 -12.36 -3.87
N ARG A 346 -13.42 -12.30 -2.59
CA ARG A 346 -14.19 -12.85 -1.48
C ARG A 346 -14.48 -11.76 -0.45
N ILE A 347 -15.75 -11.53 -0.15
CA ILE A 347 -16.21 -10.60 0.88
C ILE A 347 -17.02 -11.40 1.90
N GLU A 348 -16.70 -11.26 3.18
CA GLU A 348 -17.39 -12.01 4.23
C GLU A 348 -17.59 -11.19 5.49
N ASP A 349 -18.69 -11.50 6.20
CA ASP A 349 -18.88 -11.15 7.61
C ASP A 349 -18.77 -12.44 8.42
N PRO A 350 -17.62 -12.67 9.09
CA PRO A 350 -17.39 -13.86 9.88
C PRO A 350 -18.04 -13.78 11.27
N VAL A 351 -18.63 -12.64 11.65
CA VAL A 351 -19.19 -12.43 12.98
C VAL A 351 -20.70 -12.71 12.93
N SER A 352 -21.13 -13.85 13.47
CA SER A 352 -22.50 -13.98 13.96
C SER A 352 -22.63 -13.03 15.15
N ILE A 353 -23.26 -11.88 14.98
CA ILE A 353 -23.60 -10.98 16.09
C ILE A 353 -24.78 -11.55 16.87
#